data_AF-V5AK83-F1
#
_entry.id   AF-V5AK83-F1
#
_cell.length_a   1.000
_cell.length_b   1.000
_cell.length_c   1.000
_cell.angle_alpha   90.00
_cell.angle_beta   90.00
_cell.angle_gamma   90.00
#
_symmetry.space_group_name_H-M   'P 1'
#
loop_
_entity.id
_entity.type
_entity.pdbx_description
1 polymer ?
#
loop_
_entity_poly.entity_id
_entity_poly.type
_entity_poly.pdbx_seq_one_letter_code
_entity_poly.pdbx_strand_id
1 'polypeptide(L)'
;MEKGNEPEEVLKDAKEKTQVLEEGTSGKEKKKVDVSRPTTVVTGSSIYMLVGKYCREGVDTCQAGTENIKSGILLVKGELGEADKKIDWKTTDGVPCTLGGKHESLSQLIGGGGSGVKLTDDTLLFPVESTKKDDTGKDGKLVSLIIYSSKEVTNWNLSKGASEGGCSDPSVVEWEKDKLMMMTACDDGRRRVYEIGDKGGIVDGGTRDTLARVGQQKGK
;
A
#
# COMPACT_ATOMS: atom_id res chain seq x y z
N MET A 1 24.96 -36.71 23.62
CA MET A 1 23.59 -36.21 23.39
C MET A 1 23.65 -34.70 23.47
N GLU A 2 23.68 -34.04 22.31
CA GLU A 2 23.64 -32.59 22.21
C GLU A 2 22.27 -32.09 22.67
N LYS A 3 22.26 -31.03 23.49
CA LYS A 3 21.05 -30.33 23.88
C LYS A 3 20.57 -29.54 22.66
N GLY A 4 19.36 -29.84 22.18
CA GLY A 4 18.74 -29.08 21.10
C GLY A 4 18.44 -27.65 21.52
N ASN A 5 18.77 -26.68 20.66
CA ASN A 5 18.37 -25.30 20.82
C ASN A 5 16.84 -25.17 20.71
N GLU A 6 16.20 -24.65 21.75
CA GLU A 6 14.82 -24.16 21.66
C GLU A 6 14.77 -22.91 20.74
N PRO A 7 13.70 -22.73 19.96
CA PRO A 7 13.53 -21.53 19.16
C PRO A 7 13.28 -20.31 20.07
N GLU A 8 14.18 -19.32 20.03
CA GLU A 8 13.96 -18.03 20.67
C GLU A 8 12.81 -17.28 19.98
N GLU A 9 11.78 -16.91 20.72
CA GLU A 9 10.77 -15.95 20.27
C GLU A 9 11.39 -14.56 20.14
N VAL A 10 11.63 -14.13 18.91
CA VAL A 10 12.33 -12.89 18.51
C VAL A 10 11.59 -11.59 18.94
N LEU A 11 10.46 -11.67 19.65
CA LEU A 11 9.55 -10.53 19.88
C LEU A 11 9.17 -10.27 21.34
N LYS A 12 9.80 -10.93 22.32
CA LYS A 12 9.46 -10.73 23.75
C LYS A 12 9.64 -9.27 24.20
N ASP A 13 10.71 -8.62 23.77
CA ASP A 13 11.04 -7.23 24.14
C ASP A 13 10.35 -6.18 23.24
N ALA A 14 9.73 -6.61 22.12
CA ALA A 14 9.12 -5.70 21.16
C ALA A 14 7.92 -4.93 21.78
N LYS A 15 7.22 -5.56 22.73
CA LYS A 15 6.07 -4.96 23.42
C LYS A 15 6.44 -3.76 24.31
N GLU A 16 7.66 -3.73 24.86
CA GLU A 16 8.10 -2.64 25.75
C GLU A 16 8.43 -1.35 25.01
N LYS A 17 8.80 -1.46 23.72
CA LYS A 17 9.22 -0.33 22.86
C LYS A 17 8.24 -0.02 21.74
N THR A 18 7.06 -0.64 21.75
CA THR A 18 6.05 -0.45 20.70
C THR A 18 5.57 1.00 20.72
N GLN A 19 5.86 1.75 19.65
CA GLN A 19 5.30 3.07 19.43
C GLN A 19 3.93 2.92 18.75
N VAL A 20 2.89 3.49 19.37
CA VAL A 20 1.53 3.51 18.82
C VAL A 20 1.30 4.88 18.22
N LEU A 21 0.73 4.95 17.00
CA LEU A 21 0.26 6.22 16.48
C LEU A 21 -0.92 6.70 17.33
N GLU A 22 -0.75 7.87 17.94
CA GLU A 22 -1.76 8.53 18.77
C GLU A 22 -2.22 9.82 18.06
N GLU A 23 -3.54 10.02 17.98
CA GLU A 23 -4.14 11.25 17.48
C GLU A 23 -4.49 12.18 18.66
N GLY A 24 -3.97 13.41 18.64
CA GLY A 24 -4.34 14.47 19.58
C GLY A 24 -3.41 15.69 19.56
N THR A 25 -3.95 16.89 19.84
CA THR A 25 -3.17 18.09 20.18
C THR A 25 -2.87 18.13 21.68
N SER A 26 -1.77 18.77 22.08
CA SER A 26 -1.38 18.92 23.48
C SER A 26 -2.57 19.42 24.32
N GLY A 27 -3.02 18.60 25.28
CA GLY A 27 -4.13 18.94 26.19
C GLY A 27 -5.46 18.19 25.97
N LYS A 28 -5.60 17.30 24.97
CA LYS A 28 -6.77 16.42 24.81
C LYS A 28 -6.41 14.93 24.97
N GLU A 29 -7.38 14.10 25.36
CA GLU A 29 -7.21 12.64 25.44
C GLU A 29 -6.74 12.09 24.09
N LYS A 30 -5.59 11.42 24.11
CA LYS A 30 -4.98 10.81 22.94
C LYS A 30 -5.76 9.56 22.55
N LYS A 31 -6.21 9.49 21.30
CA LYS A 31 -6.92 8.32 20.78
C LYS A 31 -5.96 7.47 19.95
N LYS A 32 -5.95 6.16 20.20
CA LYS A 32 -5.18 5.21 19.39
C LYS A 32 -5.73 5.22 17.96
N VAL A 33 -4.84 5.41 16.99
CA VAL A 33 -5.18 5.32 15.57
C VAL A 33 -5.05 3.86 15.17
N ASP A 34 -6.10 3.32 14.55
CA ASP A 34 -5.99 2.01 13.90
C ASP A 34 -5.18 2.17 12.61
N VAL A 35 -3.99 1.55 12.60
CA VAL A 35 -3.09 1.56 11.46
C VAL A 35 -3.20 0.20 10.78
N SER A 36 -4.02 0.15 9.73
CA SER A 36 -4.19 -1.08 8.95
C SER A 36 -3.24 -1.13 7.76
N ARG A 37 -2.76 -2.34 7.46
CA ARG A 37 -2.04 -2.73 6.23
C ARG A 37 -0.83 -1.84 5.88
N PRO A 38 0.17 -1.74 6.76
CA PRO A 38 1.41 -1.05 6.43
C PRO A 38 2.04 -1.67 5.19
N THR A 39 2.41 -0.82 4.23
CA THR A 39 3.02 -1.24 2.96
C THR A 39 4.38 -0.59 2.82
N THR A 40 5.46 -1.38 2.72
CA THR A 40 6.84 -0.88 2.85
C THR A 40 7.66 -1.00 1.57
N VAL A 41 8.54 -0.04 1.32
CA VAL A 41 9.62 -0.12 0.33
C VAL A 41 10.93 0.21 1.04
N VAL A 42 11.95 -0.63 0.87
CA VAL A 42 13.27 -0.45 1.51
C VAL A 42 14.30 -0.16 0.42
N THR A 43 15.07 0.92 0.59
CA THR A 43 16.12 1.33 -0.35
C THR A 43 17.40 1.63 0.42
N GLY A 44 18.35 0.69 0.44
CA GLY A 44 19.56 0.84 1.25
C GLY A 44 19.21 0.96 2.74
N SER A 45 19.59 2.09 3.36
CA SER A 45 19.27 2.42 4.76
C SER A 45 17.89 3.07 4.96
N SER A 46 17.22 3.46 3.87
CA SER A 46 15.95 4.19 3.94
C SER A 46 14.75 3.24 3.83
N ILE A 47 13.74 3.48 4.66
CA ILE A 47 12.47 2.75 4.68
C ILE A 47 11.36 3.74 4.37
N TYR A 48 10.50 3.40 3.43
CA TYR A 48 9.32 4.16 3.06
C TYR A 48 8.10 3.30 3.39
N MET A 49 7.16 3.82 4.18
CA MET A 49 6.01 3.04 4.64
C MET A 49 4.73 3.84 4.43
N LEU A 50 3.81 3.29 3.63
CA LEU A 50 2.43 3.75 3.60
C LEU A 50 1.66 3.14 4.76
N VAL A 51 1.02 3.99 5.55
CA VAL A 51 0.20 3.59 6.69
C VAL A 51 -1.18 4.23 6.59
N GLY A 52 -2.22 3.50 6.98
CA GLY A 52 -3.56 4.04 7.08
C GLY A 52 -3.61 5.22 8.06
N LYS A 53 -4.22 6.32 7.64
CA LYS A 53 -4.56 7.50 8.44
C LYS A 53 -6.07 7.64 8.46
N TYR A 54 -6.64 7.59 9.66
CA TYR A 54 -8.05 7.94 9.87
C TYR A 54 -8.20 9.47 9.86
N CYS A 55 -8.72 10.05 8.78
CA CYS A 55 -9.03 11.48 8.73
C CYS A 55 -10.34 11.75 9.49
N ARG A 56 -10.23 12.34 10.69
CA ARG A 56 -11.36 12.58 11.60
C ARG A 56 -11.99 13.96 11.45
N GLU A 57 -11.29 14.90 10.84
CA GLU A 57 -11.85 16.23 10.61
C GLU A 57 -12.98 16.16 9.60
N GLY A 58 -14.03 16.95 9.87
CA GLY A 58 -15.19 17.05 9.02
C GLY A 58 -14.78 17.24 7.56
N VAL A 59 -15.65 16.76 6.69
CA VAL A 59 -15.59 16.72 5.21
C VAL A 59 -15.12 18.03 4.54
N ASP A 60 -14.98 19.11 5.31
CA ASP A 60 -14.78 20.49 4.88
C ASP A 60 -13.33 21.01 4.97
N THR A 61 -12.39 20.34 5.65
CA THR A 61 -10.97 20.77 5.67
C THR A 61 -10.11 20.18 4.54
N CYS A 62 -10.63 19.19 3.81
CA CYS A 62 -10.06 18.73 2.53
C CYS A 62 -10.59 19.58 1.37
N GLN A 63 -10.27 20.89 1.37
CA GLN A 63 -10.69 21.79 0.29
C GLN A 63 -9.79 21.61 -0.94
N ALA A 64 -10.20 20.73 -1.85
CA ALA A 64 -9.87 20.85 -3.27
C ALA A 64 -11.06 20.35 -4.09
N GLY A 65 -11.86 21.29 -4.60
CA GLY A 65 -13.13 21.05 -5.30
C GLY A 65 -13.04 20.38 -6.67
N THR A 66 -11.99 19.58 -6.94
CA THR A 66 -11.79 18.93 -8.25
C THR A 66 -11.27 17.49 -8.17
N GLU A 67 -11.01 16.92 -6.99
CA GLU A 67 -10.43 15.59 -6.86
C GLU A 67 -11.24 14.70 -5.89
N ASN A 68 -11.61 13.49 -6.34
CA ASN A 68 -12.74 12.74 -5.77
C ASN A 68 -12.37 11.56 -4.84
N ILE A 69 -11.12 11.07 -4.87
CA ILE A 69 -10.70 9.91 -4.06
C ILE A 69 -10.20 10.37 -2.71
N LYS A 70 -10.81 9.90 -1.62
CA LYS A 70 -10.32 10.16 -0.26
C LYS A 70 -9.14 9.24 0.05
N SER A 71 -7.94 9.82 0.16
CA SER A 71 -6.75 9.10 0.60
C SER A 71 -6.69 9.13 2.13
N GLY A 72 -6.92 7.97 2.75
CA GLY A 72 -6.70 7.75 4.17
C GLY A 72 -5.31 7.17 4.41
N ILE A 73 -4.26 7.71 3.78
CA ILE A 73 -2.91 7.15 3.80
C ILE A 73 -1.89 8.25 4.12
N LEU A 74 -0.91 7.90 4.94
CA LEU A 74 0.26 8.72 5.27
C LEU A 74 1.53 8.00 4.83
N LEU A 75 2.54 8.74 4.38
CA LEU A 75 3.89 8.21 4.22
C LEU A 75 4.71 8.48 5.49
N VAL A 76 5.32 7.43 6.02
CA VAL A 76 6.35 7.53 7.07
C VAL A 76 7.68 7.11 6.49
N LYS A 77 8.73 7.90 6.74
CA LYS A 77 10.09 7.60 6.32
C LYS A 77 10.93 7.18 7.52
N GLY A 78 11.57 6.03 7.46
CA GLY A 78 12.58 5.59 8.41
C GLY A 78 13.97 5.66 7.81
N GLU A 79 14.98 6.00 8.60
CA GLU A 79 16.39 5.89 8.22
C GLU A 79 17.11 5.04 9.25
N LEU A 80 17.86 4.03 8.81
CA LEU A 80 18.70 3.22 9.68
C LEU A 80 19.92 4.03 10.12
N GLY A 81 20.04 4.29 11.42
CA GLY A 81 21.19 4.93 12.03
C GLY A 81 22.40 4.01 12.02
N GLU A 82 23.56 4.57 11.64
CA GLU A 82 24.81 3.82 11.42
C GLU A 82 25.38 3.18 12.70
N ALA A 83 25.20 3.82 13.87
CA ALA A 83 25.83 3.41 15.11
C ALA A 83 25.00 2.40 15.93
N ASP A 84 23.68 2.58 16.01
CA ASP A 84 22.86 1.94 17.05
C ASP A 84 21.81 0.94 16.51
N LYS A 85 21.88 0.55 15.23
CA LYS A 85 20.87 -0.29 14.55
C LYS A 85 19.43 0.20 14.77
N LYS A 86 19.28 1.50 15.04
CA LYS A 86 18.01 2.15 15.35
C LYS A 86 17.45 2.74 14.07
N ILE A 87 16.13 2.68 13.90
CA ILE A 87 15.44 3.38 12.82
C ILE A 87 14.93 4.71 13.37
N ASP A 88 15.39 5.80 12.78
CA ASP A 88 14.86 7.13 13.06
C ASP A 88 13.71 7.41 12.12
N TRP A 89 12.49 7.41 12.68
CA TRP A 89 11.25 7.65 11.97
C TRP A 89 10.96 9.15 11.87
N LYS A 90 10.62 9.60 10.65
CA LYS A 90 10.15 10.94 10.34
C LYS A 90 8.83 10.82 9.60
N THR A 91 7.79 11.45 10.12
CA THR A 91 6.53 11.59 9.41
C THR A 91 6.73 12.54 8.24
N THR A 92 6.19 12.17 7.08
CA THR A 92 6.17 13.04 5.91
C THR A 92 4.72 13.24 5.48
N ASP A 93 4.27 14.48 5.35
CA ASP A 93 2.95 14.82 4.78
C ASP A 93 2.92 14.63 3.26
N GLY A 94 3.49 13.51 2.80
CA GLY A 94 3.86 13.32 1.40
C GLY A 94 2.69 12.94 0.50
N VAL A 95 1.75 12.12 0.99
CA VAL A 95 0.64 11.61 0.17
C VAL A 95 -0.52 12.61 0.20
N PRO A 96 -0.92 13.19 -0.95
CA PRO A 96 -2.09 14.05 -1.04
C PRO A 96 -3.36 13.39 -0.48
N CYS A 97 -4.17 14.15 0.25
CA CYS A 97 -5.48 13.71 0.75
C CYS A 97 -6.47 13.41 -0.38
N THR A 98 -6.27 14.03 -1.53
CA THR A 98 -6.98 13.76 -2.77
C THR A 98 -5.99 13.26 -3.81
N LEU A 99 -6.32 12.14 -4.45
CA LEU A 99 -5.48 11.57 -5.50
C LEU A 99 -6.35 11.33 -6.72
N GLY A 100 -5.94 11.92 -7.84
CA GLY A 100 -6.46 11.57 -9.15
C GLY A 100 -7.71 12.34 -9.59
N GLY A 101 -7.74 12.61 -10.90
CA GLY A 101 -8.91 13.11 -11.64
C GLY A 101 -9.37 12.15 -12.75
N LYS A 102 -8.84 10.92 -12.82
CA LYS A 102 -9.14 9.94 -13.89
C LYS A 102 -10.06 8.80 -13.48
N HIS A 103 -10.29 8.63 -12.18
CA HIS A 103 -11.10 7.56 -11.61
C HIS A 103 -12.22 8.15 -10.75
N GLU A 104 -13.19 8.79 -11.40
CA GLU A 104 -14.29 9.50 -10.72
C GLU A 104 -15.17 8.59 -9.83
N SER A 105 -15.07 7.26 -10.00
CA SER A 105 -15.81 6.27 -9.22
C SER A 105 -15.07 5.69 -8.02
N LEU A 106 -13.82 6.07 -7.71
CA LEU A 106 -13.11 5.51 -6.54
C LEU A 106 -13.39 6.34 -5.28
N SER A 107 -13.74 5.68 -4.16
CA SER A 107 -14.20 6.38 -2.94
C SER A 107 -13.17 6.46 -1.82
N GLN A 108 -12.37 5.41 -1.61
CA GLN A 108 -11.37 5.33 -0.54
C GLN A 108 -10.12 4.60 -1.02
N LEU A 109 -8.93 5.13 -0.74
CA LEU A 109 -7.66 4.46 -1.03
C LEU A 109 -7.00 3.98 0.27
N ILE A 110 -6.54 2.72 0.30
CA ILE A 110 -5.79 2.12 1.40
C ILE A 110 -4.55 1.36 0.89
N GLY A 111 -3.57 1.10 1.77
CA GLY A 111 -2.44 0.23 1.44
C GLY A 111 -2.88 -1.21 1.19
N GLY A 112 -2.23 -1.90 0.25
CA GLY A 112 -2.43 -3.34 0.02
C GLY A 112 -1.80 -4.21 1.11
N GLY A 113 -0.89 -3.63 1.90
CA GLY A 113 -0.10 -4.35 2.90
C GLY A 113 1.13 -5.02 2.29
N GLY A 114 2.05 -5.45 3.15
CA GLY A 114 3.25 -6.15 2.72
C GLY A 114 4.30 -5.20 2.12
N SER A 115 4.90 -5.60 0.99
CA SER A 115 6.00 -4.86 0.36
C SER A 115 5.57 -4.25 -0.96
N GLY A 116 5.97 -3.00 -1.18
CA GLY A 116 6.14 -2.42 -2.50
C GLY A 116 7.51 -2.76 -3.10
N VAL A 117 7.86 -2.08 -4.18
CA VAL A 117 9.15 -2.21 -4.86
C VAL A 117 9.78 -0.86 -5.18
N LYS A 118 11.11 -0.83 -5.23
CA LYS A 118 11.88 0.26 -5.84
C LYS A 118 12.31 -0.20 -7.23
N LEU A 119 11.85 0.52 -8.26
CA LEU A 119 12.21 0.24 -9.64
C LEU A 119 13.66 0.65 -9.94
N THR A 120 14.17 0.21 -11.08
CA THR A 120 15.50 0.56 -11.60
C THR A 120 15.72 2.05 -11.82
N ASP A 121 14.67 2.83 -12.06
CA ASP A 121 14.70 4.30 -12.19
C ASP A 121 14.52 5.04 -10.85
N ASP A 122 14.68 4.34 -9.72
CA ASP A 122 14.47 4.83 -8.35
C ASP A 122 13.01 5.25 -8.03
N THR A 123 12.04 4.89 -8.88
CA THR A 123 10.62 5.03 -8.55
C THR A 123 10.23 4.08 -7.41
N LEU A 124 9.61 4.63 -6.37
CA LEU A 124 8.98 3.89 -5.29
C LEU A 124 7.55 3.56 -5.68
N LEU A 125 7.18 2.29 -5.57
CA LEU A 125 5.87 1.80 -6.01
C LEU A 125 5.23 0.94 -4.93
N PHE A 126 4.00 1.26 -4.58
CA PHE A 126 3.24 0.59 -3.54
C PHE A 126 1.95 0.00 -4.11
N PRO A 127 1.64 -1.27 -3.79
CA PRO A 127 0.33 -1.84 -4.04
C PRO A 127 -0.70 -1.17 -3.12
N VAL A 128 -1.82 -0.75 -3.68
CA VAL A 128 -2.92 -0.10 -2.96
C VAL A 128 -4.26 -0.67 -3.41
N GLU A 129 -5.28 -0.45 -2.61
CA GLU A 129 -6.65 -0.87 -2.92
C GLU A 129 -7.60 0.30 -2.82
N SER A 130 -8.66 0.21 -3.61
CA SER A 130 -9.75 1.16 -3.52
C SER A 130 -11.11 0.51 -3.70
N THR A 131 -12.11 1.09 -3.04
CA THR A 131 -13.51 0.76 -3.28
C THR A 131 -13.98 1.48 -4.53
N LYS A 132 -14.45 0.71 -5.53
CA LYS A 132 -15.04 1.25 -6.75
C LYS A 132 -16.54 1.40 -6.58
N LYS A 133 -17.06 2.61 -6.78
CA LYS A 133 -18.48 2.89 -6.83
C LYS A 133 -19.13 2.20 -8.04
N ASP A 134 -20.32 1.66 -7.83
CA ASP A 134 -21.16 1.14 -8.89
C ASP A 134 -21.84 2.27 -9.68
N ASP A 135 -22.60 1.90 -10.71
CA ASP A 135 -23.33 2.84 -11.57
C ASP A 135 -24.41 3.64 -10.82
N THR A 136 -24.76 3.23 -9.59
CA THR A 136 -25.69 3.94 -8.70
C THR A 136 -24.96 4.90 -7.74
N GLY A 137 -23.63 4.97 -7.82
CA GLY A 137 -22.78 5.81 -6.98
C GLY A 137 -22.55 5.25 -5.57
N LYS A 138 -22.97 4.01 -5.29
CA LYS A 138 -22.75 3.32 -4.01
C LYS A 138 -21.44 2.58 -4.05
N ASP A 139 -20.84 2.40 -2.88
CA ASP A 139 -19.63 1.58 -2.73
C ASP A 139 -19.88 0.16 -3.23
N GLY A 140 -19.11 -0.23 -4.25
CA GLY A 140 -19.17 -1.53 -4.89
C GLY A 140 -17.99 -2.40 -4.49
N LYS A 141 -17.41 -3.12 -5.46
CA LYS A 141 -16.32 -4.06 -5.20
C LYS A 141 -14.97 -3.37 -5.00
N LEU A 142 -14.10 -4.01 -4.23
CA LEU A 142 -12.70 -3.62 -4.14
C LEU A 142 -11.98 -3.86 -5.46
N VAL A 143 -11.04 -2.97 -5.76
CA VAL A 143 -10.10 -3.08 -6.87
C VAL A 143 -8.69 -2.79 -6.37
N SER A 144 -7.72 -3.45 -6.97
CA SER A 144 -6.30 -3.24 -6.73
C SER A 144 -5.70 -2.27 -7.75
N LEU A 145 -4.85 -1.38 -7.26
CA LEU A 145 -4.13 -0.36 -8.02
C LEU A 145 -2.68 -0.28 -7.53
N ILE A 146 -1.89 0.59 -8.17
CA ILE A 146 -0.59 1.00 -7.66
C ILE A 146 -0.54 2.51 -7.47
N ILE A 147 0.14 2.93 -6.41
CA ILE A 147 0.54 4.32 -6.22
C ILE A 147 2.06 4.40 -6.27
N TYR A 148 2.59 5.41 -6.95
CA TYR A 148 4.03 5.53 -7.16
C TYR A 148 4.51 6.97 -7.10
N SER A 149 5.76 7.13 -6.70
CA SER A 149 6.43 8.42 -6.54
C SER A 149 7.92 8.27 -6.80
N SER A 150 8.61 9.36 -7.12
CA SER A 150 10.07 9.35 -7.11
C SER A 150 10.59 9.17 -5.68
N LYS A 151 11.88 8.85 -5.54
CA LYS A 151 12.53 8.65 -4.24
C LYS A 151 12.46 9.87 -3.31
N GLU A 152 12.40 11.06 -3.89
CA GLU A 152 12.28 12.35 -3.18
C GLU A 152 10.85 12.59 -2.67
N VAL A 153 9.89 11.78 -3.10
CA VAL A 153 8.47 11.85 -2.69
C VAL A 153 7.87 13.24 -2.92
N THR A 154 8.18 13.84 -4.07
CA THR A 154 7.71 15.19 -4.40
C THR A 154 6.30 15.19 -5.00
N ASN A 155 5.95 14.14 -5.73
CA ASN A 155 4.67 14.00 -6.41
C ASN A 155 4.22 12.55 -6.41
N TRP A 156 2.91 12.32 -6.24
CA TRP A 156 2.32 10.99 -6.28
C TRP A 156 1.49 10.80 -7.53
N ASN A 157 1.55 9.60 -8.08
CA ASN A 157 0.73 9.17 -9.20
C ASN A 157 -0.01 7.90 -8.82
N LEU A 158 -1.24 7.79 -9.31
CA LEU A 158 -2.06 6.59 -9.22
C LEU A 158 -2.12 5.93 -10.60
N SER A 159 -2.15 4.59 -10.65
CA SER A 159 -2.34 3.87 -11.91
C SER A 159 -3.61 4.32 -12.64
N LYS A 160 -3.52 4.39 -13.97
CA LYS A 160 -4.67 4.70 -14.83
C LYS A 160 -5.64 3.54 -14.93
N GLY A 161 -5.15 2.32 -14.80
CA GLY A 161 -5.97 1.11 -14.72
C GLY A 161 -6.20 0.68 -13.27
N ALA A 162 -7.11 -0.27 -13.12
CA ALA A 162 -7.37 -1.00 -11.89
C ALA A 162 -7.56 -2.48 -12.24
N SER A 163 -7.44 -3.37 -11.25
CA SER A 163 -7.82 -4.78 -11.42
C SER A 163 -9.30 -4.95 -11.73
N GLU A 164 -9.70 -6.19 -12.04
CA GLU A 164 -11.12 -6.55 -12.02
C GLU A 164 -11.74 -6.31 -10.63
N GLY A 165 -13.05 -6.05 -10.61
CA GLY A 165 -13.80 -5.83 -9.37
C GLY A 165 -13.93 -7.11 -8.56
N GLY A 166 -13.58 -7.03 -7.28
CA GLY A 166 -13.51 -8.16 -6.36
C GLY A 166 -12.11 -8.78 -6.32
N CYS A 167 -11.08 -8.04 -6.74
CA CYS A 167 -9.69 -8.45 -6.64
C CYS A 167 -8.92 -7.50 -5.71
N SER A 168 -8.44 -8.04 -4.60
CA SER A 168 -7.75 -7.36 -3.50
C SER A 168 -6.44 -8.08 -3.14
N ASP A 169 -5.84 -7.68 -2.04
CA ASP A 169 -4.57 -8.14 -1.49
C ASP A 169 -3.44 -8.11 -2.53
N PRO A 170 -3.19 -6.95 -3.18
CA PRO A 170 -2.20 -6.86 -4.23
C PRO A 170 -0.79 -7.04 -3.71
N SER A 171 0.00 -7.80 -4.48
CA SER A 171 1.46 -7.91 -4.31
C SER A 171 2.13 -7.60 -5.64
N VAL A 172 3.19 -6.80 -5.61
CA VAL A 172 3.87 -6.30 -6.81
C VAL A 172 5.32 -6.77 -6.87
N VAL A 173 5.81 -7.00 -8.09
CA VAL A 173 7.19 -7.40 -8.35
C VAL A 173 7.67 -6.84 -9.68
N GLU A 174 8.91 -6.34 -9.72
CA GLU A 174 9.61 -6.05 -10.98
C GLU A 174 10.10 -7.39 -11.56
N TRP A 175 9.73 -7.67 -12.81
CA TRP A 175 10.02 -8.91 -13.50
C TRP A 175 10.75 -8.64 -14.80
N GLU A 176 11.87 -9.32 -15.03
CA GLU A 176 12.74 -9.02 -16.18
C GLU A 176 13.10 -7.52 -16.24
N LYS A 177 13.57 -7.06 -17.40
CA LYS A 177 13.87 -5.65 -17.63
C LYS A 177 12.59 -4.91 -18.01
N ASP A 178 12.28 -3.84 -17.28
CA ASP A 178 11.20 -2.89 -17.58
C ASP A 178 9.78 -3.51 -17.55
N LYS A 179 9.56 -4.66 -16.92
CA LYS A 179 8.19 -5.18 -16.68
C LYS A 179 7.87 -5.22 -15.20
N LEU A 180 6.63 -4.90 -14.91
CA LEU A 180 6.09 -4.94 -13.56
C LEU A 180 4.85 -5.83 -13.56
N MET A 181 4.75 -6.68 -12.55
CA MET A 181 3.60 -7.55 -12.36
C MET A 181 2.93 -7.27 -11.03
N MET A 182 1.60 -7.38 -11.01
CA MET A 182 0.78 -7.34 -9.81
C MET A 182 -0.06 -8.61 -9.72
N MET A 183 0.04 -9.33 -8.61
CA MET A 183 -0.83 -10.45 -8.30
C MET A 183 -1.89 -10.03 -7.29
N THR A 184 -3.13 -10.49 -7.46
CA THR A 184 -4.24 -10.20 -6.55
C THR A 184 -4.96 -11.48 -6.15
N ALA A 185 -5.50 -11.54 -4.93
CA ALA A 185 -6.53 -12.50 -4.57
C ALA A 185 -7.89 -11.98 -5.05
N CYS A 186 -8.80 -12.85 -5.45
CA CYS A 186 -10.12 -12.43 -5.92
C CYS A 186 -11.26 -13.26 -5.30
N ASP A 187 -12.46 -12.66 -5.25
CA ASP A 187 -13.66 -13.21 -4.62
C ASP A 187 -14.07 -14.59 -5.17
N ASP A 188 -13.70 -14.90 -6.42
CA ASP A 188 -13.95 -16.20 -7.05
C ASP A 188 -12.96 -17.30 -6.61
N GLY A 189 -12.17 -17.03 -5.57
CA GLY A 189 -11.14 -17.92 -5.02
C GLY A 189 -9.88 -18.00 -5.88
N ARG A 190 -9.81 -17.26 -6.98
CA ARG A 190 -8.69 -17.30 -7.92
C ARG A 190 -7.73 -16.16 -7.65
N ARG A 191 -6.44 -16.43 -7.84
CA ARG A 191 -5.43 -15.38 -8.01
C ARG A 191 -5.30 -15.01 -9.48
N ARG A 192 -5.28 -13.70 -9.75
CA ARG A 192 -5.04 -13.11 -11.08
C ARG A 192 -3.71 -12.37 -11.07
N VAL A 193 -3.06 -12.33 -12.22
CA VAL A 193 -1.78 -11.62 -12.42
C VAL A 193 -2.00 -10.61 -13.52
N TYR A 194 -1.63 -9.37 -13.24
CA TYR A 194 -1.75 -8.24 -14.14
C TYR A 194 -0.35 -7.77 -14.53
N GLU A 195 -0.17 -7.49 -15.82
CA GLU A 195 0.98 -6.72 -16.28
C GLU A 195 0.69 -5.24 -16.07
N ILE A 196 1.67 -4.55 -15.50
CA ILE A 196 1.63 -3.10 -15.32
C ILE A 196 2.53 -2.48 -16.37
N GLY A 197 1.92 -1.76 -17.31
CA GLY A 197 2.62 -1.04 -18.37
C GLY A 197 2.99 0.39 -17.99
N ASP A 198 3.69 1.06 -18.90
CA ASP A 198 4.15 2.43 -18.75
C ASP A 198 3.02 3.38 -18.32
N LYS A 199 3.28 4.19 -17.29
CA LYS A 199 2.32 5.14 -16.68
C LYS A 199 1.15 4.46 -15.95
N GLY A 200 1.36 3.25 -15.43
CA GLY A 200 0.41 2.54 -14.59
C GLY A 200 -0.84 2.06 -15.34
N GLY A 201 -0.69 1.67 -16.60
CA GLY A 201 -1.74 0.89 -17.27
C GLY A 201 -1.78 -0.52 -16.68
N ILE A 202 -2.95 -1.05 -16.35
CA ILE A 202 -3.11 -2.39 -15.78
C ILE A 202 -3.86 -3.24 -16.80
N VAL A 203 -3.25 -4.35 -17.23
CA VAL A 203 -3.82 -5.28 -18.21
C VAL A 203 -3.81 -6.68 -17.60
N ASP A 204 -4.94 -7.39 -17.68
CA ASP A 204 -5.01 -8.78 -17.20
C ASP A 204 -4.05 -9.66 -18.03
N GLY A 205 -3.08 -10.25 -17.34
CA GLY A 205 -2.08 -11.15 -17.89
C GLY A 205 -2.63 -12.56 -18.12
N GLY A 206 -3.91 -12.83 -17.80
CA GLY A 206 -4.59 -14.13 -17.86
C GLY A 206 -4.61 -14.88 -19.20
N THR A 207 -3.91 -14.39 -20.21
CA THR A 207 -3.68 -15.06 -21.52
C THR A 207 -2.19 -15.29 -21.84
N ARG A 208 -1.26 -15.01 -20.92
CA ARG A 208 0.18 -15.23 -21.11
C ARG A 208 0.69 -16.27 -20.11
N ASP A 209 1.32 -17.33 -20.62
CA ASP A 209 1.64 -18.63 -19.98
C ASP A 209 2.66 -18.60 -18.80
N THR A 210 2.73 -17.55 -17.99
CA THR A 210 3.78 -17.43 -16.97
C THR A 210 3.32 -17.77 -15.55
N LEU A 211 2.36 -17.03 -14.97
CA LEU A 211 2.02 -17.15 -13.53
C LEU A 211 0.53 -17.04 -13.18
N ALA A 212 -0.32 -16.69 -14.14
CA ALA A 212 -1.75 -16.56 -13.86
C ALA A 212 -2.34 -17.90 -13.39
N ARG A 213 -3.09 -17.88 -12.28
CA ARG A 213 -3.80 -19.04 -11.69
C ARG A 213 -2.92 -20.12 -11.04
N VAL A 214 -1.62 -19.87 -10.86
CA VAL A 214 -0.73 -20.76 -10.08
C VAL A 214 -0.94 -20.52 -8.57
N GLY A 215 -0.84 -21.58 -7.74
CA GLY A 215 -0.96 -21.47 -6.28
C GLY A 215 -2.39 -21.40 -5.72
N GLN A 216 -3.39 -21.84 -6.49
CA GLN A 216 -4.76 -21.96 -6.01
C GLN A 216 -4.92 -23.23 -5.17
N GLN A 217 -5.45 -23.10 -3.95
CA GLN A 217 -5.98 -24.26 -3.24
C GLN A 217 -7.30 -24.65 -3.91
N LYS A 218 -7.38 -25.88 -4.42
CA LYS A 218 -8.67 -26.47 -4.78
C LYS A 218 -9.46 -26.63 -3.47
N GLY A 219 -10.58 -25.93 -3.36
CA GLY A 219 -11.55 -26.18 -2.31
C GLY A 219 -11.96 -27.66 -2.33
N LYS A 220 -12.02 -28.27 -1.16
CA LYS A 220 -12.53 -29.63 -0.95
C LYS A 220 -14.04 -29.66 -1.12
#